data_AF-A0A5A9ZSX9-F1
#
_entry.id   AF-A0A5A9ZSX9-F1
#
_cell.length_a   1.000
_cell.length_b   1.000
_cell.length_c   1.000
_cell.angle_alpha   90.00
_cell.angle_beta   90.00
_cell.angle_gamma   90.00
#
_symmetry.space_group_name_H-M   'P 1'
#
loop_
_entity.id
_entity.type
_entity.pdbx_description
1 polymer ?
#
loop_
_entity_poly.entity_id
_entity_poly.type
_entity_poly.pdbx_seq_one_letter_code
_entity_poly.pdbx_strand_id
1 'polypeptide(L)'
;MASFSDDEALQMRIEKLGENFGPLFHHVENDLRSLRVLWRVYVAFFGFSPKRVDLLNSSSGITAVIIERTFFESALLSLCRLTDPPTGNRGASLNTTVTRFPSFLEDHKKIGDLRSLVDHAVNQTAFARSWRNKRVAHSDYDVRQKKARVDRASRKQMSDATDAISAVVRWVGLECLDTTIVTHPISEFTGDEVSFLKHLYLGVGKERQLEAERRQLAQEGKYAEAEDKVSNFPDWLTYRPPDVMDM
;
A
#
# COMPACT_ATOMS: atom_id res chain seq x y z
N MET A 1 -18.62 6.03 16.22
CA MET A 1 -17.49 6.25 17.15
C MET A 1 -17.00 7.66 16.94
N ALA A 2 -16.73 8.43 18.00
CA ALA A 2 -16.13 9.75 17.83
C ALA A 2 -14.78 9.55 17.12
N SER A 3 -14.69 10.02 15.87
CA SER A 3 -13.43 10.08 15.14
C SER A 3 -12.65 11.22 15.76
N PHE A 4 -11.69 10.91 16.62
CA PHE A 4 -10.71 11.90 17.04
C PHE A 4 -10.04 12.49 15.81
N SER A 5 -9.77 13.80 15.81
CA SER A 5 -8.87 14.38 14.81
C SER A 5 -7.47 13.79 14.97
N ASP A 6 -6.64 13.87 13.92
CA ASP A 6 -5.26 13.37 14.00
C ASP A 6 -4.47 14.09 15.11
N ASP A 7 -4.71 15.40 15.29
CA ASP A 7 -4.12 16.22 16.36
C ASP A 7 -4.55 15.76 17.76
N GLU A 8 -5.83 15.44 17.95
CA GLU A 8 -6.33 14.91 19.22
C GLU A 8 -5.70 13.54 19.53
N ALA A 9 -5.60 12.66 18.52
CA ALA A 9 -4.97 11.37 18.68
C ALA A 9 -3.48 11.50 19.02
N LEU A 10 -2.76 12.44 18.40
CA LEU A 10 -1.37 12.74 18.71
C LEU A 10 -1.21 13.24 20.15
N GLN A 11 -2.04 14.19 20.58
CA GLN A 11 -1.99 14.75 21.93
C GLN A 11 -2.23 13.66 22.98
N MET A 12 -3.20 12.77 22.76
CA MET A 12 -3.41 11.61 23.63
C MET A 12 -2.20 10.68 23.72
N ARG A 13 -1.42 10.51 22.63
CA ARG A 13 -0.17 9.73 22.67
C ARG A 13 0.91 10.44 23.45
N ILE A 14 1.05 11.76 23.29
CA ILE A 14 2.02 12.58 24.04
C ILE A 14 1.73 12.49 25.54
N GLU A 15 0.47 12.63 25.95
CA GLU A 15 0.08 12.56 27.36
C GLU A 15 0.40 11.20 28.01
N LYS A 16 0.29 10.10 27.26
CA LYS A 16 0.47 8.74 27.78
C LYS A 16 1.91 8.22 27.68
N LEU A 17 2.63 8.59 26.63
CA LEU A 17 3.96 8.05 26.32
C LEU A 17 5.08 9.10 26.48
N GLY A 18 4.72 10.36 26.73
CA GLY A 18 5.65 11.49 26.86
C GLY A 18 6.01 12.14 25.53
N GLU A 19 6.65 13.31 25.64
CA GLU A 19 6.98 14.23 24.54
C GLU A 19 7.84 13.61 23.42
N ASN A 20 8.66 12.61 23.74
CA ASN A 20 9.55 11.99 22.76
C ASN A 20 8.98 10.71 22.15
N PHE A 21 8.35 9.84 22.97
CA PHE A 21 7.85 8.55 22.49
C PHE A 21 6.44 8.64 21.91
N GLY A 22 5.59 9.52 22.45
CA GLY A 22 4.22 9.73 21.96
C GLY A 22 4.14 10.07 20.47
N PRO A 23 4.87 11.09 19.98
CA PRO A 23 4.86 11.44 18.57
C PRO A 23 5.42 10.33 17.68
N LEU A 24 6.52 9.69 18.09
CA LEU A 24 7.10 8.57 17.36
C LEU A 24 6.10 7.42 17.22
N PHE A 25 5.44 7.04 18.32
CA PHE A 25 4.44 5.97 18.32
C PHE A 25 3.25 6.31 17.42
N HIS A 26 2.74 7.54 17.51
CA HIS A 26 1.65 8.03 16.66
C HIS A 26 1.99 7.94 15.17
N HIS A 27 3.18 8.42 14.76
CA HIS A 27 3.59 8.34 13.35
C HIS A 27 3.77 6.90 12.87
N VAL A 28 4.36 6.02 13.69
CA VAL A 28 4.49 4.59 13.35
C VAL A 28 3.13 3.92 13.23
N GLU A 29 2.17 4.26 14.10
CA GLU A 29 0.79 3.75 14.02
C GLU A 29 0.12 4.17 12.69
N ASN A 30 0.25 5.44 12.30
CA ASN A 30 -0.29 5.97 11.05
C ASN A 30 0.40 5.38 9.81
N ASP A 31 1.71 5.20 9.83
CA ASP A 31 2.47 4.54 8.76
C ASP A 31 2.07 3.06 8.61
N LEU A 32 1.86 2.35 9.73
CA LEU A 32 1.37 0.97 9.71
C LEU A 32 -0.05 0.88 9.13
N ARG A 33 -0.96 1.79 9.51
CA ARG A 33 -2.31 1.85 8.93
C ARG A 33 -2.25 2.07 7.42
N SER A 34 -1.43 3.02 6.99
CA SER A 34 -1.23 3.34 5.57
C SER A 34 -0.70 2.13 4.79
N LEU A 35 0.30 1.43 5.33
CA LEU A 35 0.81 0.17 4.76
C LEU A 35 -0.31 -0.88 4.66
N ARG A 36 -1.10 -1.08 5.72
CA ARG A 36 -2.17 -2.09 5.72
C ARG A 36 -3.28 -1.77 4.72
N VAL A 37 -3.66 -0.49 4.57
CA VAL A 37 -4.63 -0.06 3.54
C VAL A 37 -4.07 -0.32 2.15
N LEU A 38 -2.84 0.14 1.86
CA LEU A 38 -2.18 -0.07 0.58
C LEU A 38 -2.10 -1.57 0.23
N TRP A 39 -1.65 -2.39 1.19
CA TRP A 39 -1.52 -3.83 1.00
C TRP A 39 -2.87 -4.50 0.80
N ARG A 40 -3.91 -4.09 1.54
CA ARG A 40 -5.28 -4.57 1.36
C ARG A 40 -5.77 -4.34 -0.07
N VAL A 41 -5.60 -3.14 -0.61
CA VAL A 41 -6.01 -2.82 -1.99
C VAL A 41 -5.22 -3.67 -3.00
N TYR A 42 -3.89 -3.78 -2.83
CA TYR A 42 -3.06 -4.64 -3.67
C TYR A 42 -3.56 -6.09 -3.70
N VAL A 43 -3.79 -6.69 -2.52
CA VAL A 43 -4.24 -8.09 -2.42
C VAL A 43 -5.66 -8.23 -3.00
N ALA A 44 -6.53 -7.24 -2.83
CA ALA A 44 -7.86 -7.29 -3.44
C ALA A 44 -7.79 -7.29 -4.97
N PHE A 45 -6.92 -6.48 -5.58
CA PHE A 45 -6.80 -6.40 -7.04
C PHE A 45 -6.06 -7.60 -7.64
N PHE A 46 -4.93 -7.99 -7.05
CA PHE A 46 -3.97 -8.91 -7.66
C PHE A 46 -3.76 -10.22 -6.88
N GLY A 47 -4.29 -10.32 -5.66
CA GLY A 47 -3.96 -11.39 -4.71
C GLY A 47 -4.79 -12.67 -4.84
N PHE A 48 -6.10 -12.55 -5.10
CA PHE A 48 -7.05 -13.65 -4.87
C PHE A 48 -7.63 -14.31 -6.13
N SER A 49 -7.84 -13.57 -7.22
CA SER A 49 -8.61 -14.06 -8.35
C SER A 49 -8.00 -13.63 -9.68
N PRO A 50 -7.61 -14.59 -10.55
CA PRO A 50 -7.20 -14.29 -11.92
C PRO A 50 -8.23 -13.44 -12.65
N LYS A 51 -9.53 -13.67 -12.42
CA LYS A 51 -10.61 -12.89 -13.04
C LYS A 51 -10.56 -11.39 -12.70
N ARG A 52 -10.05 -11.01 -11.53
CA ARG A 52 -9.88 -9.58 -11.16
C ARG A 52 -8.72 -8.97 -11.95
N VAL A 53 -7.64 -9.72 -12.13
CA VAL A 53 -6.50 -9.32 -12.96
C VAL A 53 -6.93 -9.21 -14.42
N ASP A 54 -7.69 -10.18 -14.93
CA ASP A 54 -8.24 -10.14 -16.29
C ASP A 54 -9.15 -8.93 -16.50
N LEU A 55 -9.99 -8.60 -15.52
CA LEU A 55 -10.84 -7.41 -15.57
C LEU A 55 -10.01 -6.13 -15.67
N LEU A 56 -9.02 -5.96 -14.79
CA LEU A 56 -8.12 -4.80 -14.81
C LEU A 56 -7.37 -4.69 -16.15
N ASN A 57 -6.83 -5.81 -16.64
CA ASN A 57 -6.14 -5.85 -17.93
C ASN A 57 -7.07 -5.56 -19.11
N SER A 58 -8.33 -6.01 -19.05
CA SER A 58 -9.32 -5.74 -20.09
C SER A 58 -9.78 -4.30 -20.13
N SER A 59 -9.68 -3.57 -19.01
CA SER A 59 -9.95 -2.13 -18.96
C SER A 59 -8.73 -1.32 -19.40
N SER A 60 -7.55 -1.60 -18.85
CA SER A 60 -6.28 -1.01 -19.31
C SER A 60 -5.10 -1.82 -18.77
N GLY A 61 -4.49 -2.63 -19.62
CA GLY A 61 -3.33 -3.44 -19.25
C GLY A 61 -2.12 -2.61 -18.80
N ILE A 62 -1.84 -1.49 -19.46
CA ILE A 62 -0.70 -0.64 -19.08
C ILE A 62 -0.90 0.00 -17.71
N THR A 63 -2.10 0.51 -17.44
CA THR A 63 -2.45 1.08 -16.14
C THR A 63 -2.42 0.01 -15.06
N ALA A 64 -2.97 -1.18 -15.32
CA ALA A 64 -2.96 -2.30 -14.38
C ALA A 64 -1.54 -2.71 -13.96
N VAL A 65 -0.61 -2.84 -14.92
CA VAL A 65 0.80 -3.17 -14.65
C VAL A 65 1.50 -2.08 -13.83
N ILE A 66 1.25 -0.80 -14.15
CA ILE A 66 1.83 0.32 -13.38
C ILE A 66 1.30 0.31 -11.95
N ILE A 67 -0.01 0.13 -11.75
CA ILE A 67 -0.63 0.07 -10.41
C ILE A 67 -0.10 -1.12 -9.61
N GLU A 68 -0.06 -2.32 -10.21
CA GLU A 68 0.45 -3.52 -9.55
C GLU A 68 1.87 -3.31 -9.03
N ARG A 69 2.76 -2.83 -9.91
CA ARG A 69 4.15 -2.58 -9.58
C ARG A 69 4.30 -1.51 -8.51
N THR A 70 3.59 -0.39 -8.66
CA THR A 70 3.67 0.75 -7.75
C THR A 70 3.20 0.35 -6.35
N PHE A 71 2.04 -0.30 -6.23
CA PHE A 71 1.52 -0.73 -4.94
C PHE A 71 2.45 -1.73 -4.25
N PHE A 72 2.98 -2.70 -5.01
CA PHE A 72 3.91 -3.68 -4.45
C PHE A 72 5.20 -3.03 -3.96
N GLU A 73 5.84 -2.19 -4.78
CA GLU A 73 7.08 -1.49 -4.44
C GLU A 73 6.87 -0.49 -3.28
N SER A 74 5.77 0.25 -3.26
CA SER A 74 5.42 1.17 -2.16
C SER A 74 5.17 0.44 -0.84
N ALA A 75 4.51 -0.72 -0.86
CA ALA A 75 4.32 -1.55 0.34
C ALA A 75 5.67 -2.09 0.85
N LEU A 76 6.53 -2.55 -0.06
CA LEU A 76 7.90 -2.99 0.23
C LEU A 76 8.72 -1.88 0.92
N LEU A 77 8.69 -0.67 0.39
CA LEU A 77 9.41 0.46 0.96
C LEU A 77 8.84 0.87 2.32
N SER A 78 7.53 0.72 2.54
CA SER A 78 6.91 1.00 3.84
C SER A 78 7.32 0.00 4.90
N LEU A 79 7.44 -1.30 4.56
CA LEU A 79 8.04 -2.30 5.45
C LEU A 79 9.48 -1.93 5.84
N CYS A 80 10.29 -1.48 4.88
CA CYS A 80 11.65 -1.03 5.15
C CYS A 80 11.65 0.15 6.12
N ARG A 81 10.91 1.23 5.85
CA ARG A 81 10.88 2.42 6.71
C ARG A 81 10.49 2.10 8.15
N LEU A 82 9.45 1.28 8.33
CA LEU A 82 8.95 0.88 9.64
C LEU A 82 9.92 0.00 10.44
N THR A 83 10.94 -0.60 9.79
CA THR A 83 11.91 -1.51 10.43
C THR A 83 13.36 -1.15 10.18
N ASP A 84 13.64 0.00 9.55
CA ASP A 84 15.01 0.47 9.34
C ASP A 84 15.67 0.80 10.69
N PRO A 85 17.01 0.86 10.75
CA PRO A 85 17.72 1.23 11.97
C PRO A 85 17.23 2.57 12.57
N PRO A 86 17.45 2.82 13.87
CA PRO A 86 17.05 4.06 14.54
C PRO A 86 17.52 5.36 13.87
N THR A 87 18.67 5.31 13.21
CA THR A 87 19.31 6.45 12.55
C THR A 87 19.42 6.23 11.05
N GLY A 88 19.31 7.32 10.30
CA GLY A 88 19.55 7.34 8.86
C GLY A 88 21.02 7.14 8.51
N ASN A 89 21.31 7.06 7.21
CA ASN A 89 22.69 6.95 6.72
C ASN A 89 23.56 8.09 7.30
N ARG A 90 24.70 7.70 7.89
CA ARG A 90 25.67 8.58 8.60
C ARG A 90 25.20 9.19 9.93
N GLY A 91 24.08 8.73 10.50
CA GLY A 91 23.69 9.10 11.86
C GLY A 91 23.11 10.51 12.02
N ALA A 92 22.92 11.26 10.93
CA ALA A 92 22.51 12.67 10.97
C ALA A 92 21.00 12.89 11.23
N SER A 93 20.17 11.87 11.03
CA SER A 93 18.72 11.94 11.22
C SER A 93 18.20 10.72 11.99
N LEU A 94 17.10 10.92 12.71
CA LEU A 94 16.36 9.85 13.38
C LEU A 94 15.24 9.36 12.47
N ASN A 95 15.09 8.04 12.37
CA ASN A 95 14.03 7.42 11.59
C ASN A 95 12.75 7.26 12.41
N THR A 96 11.61 7.25 11.74
CA THR A 96 10.31 6.83 12.30
C THR A 96 10.18 5.32 12.11
N THR A 97 10.59 4.55 13.11
CA THR A 97 10.75 3.09 13.02
C THR A 97 10.45 2.42 14.37
N VAL A 98 9.90 1.20 14.32
CA VAL A 98 9.66 0.41 15.54
C VAL A 98 10.94 0.03 16.28
N THR A 99 12.09 0.03 15.59
CA THR A 99 13.38 -0.33 16.21
C THR A 99 13.84 0.68 17.27
N ARG A 100 13.21 1.87 17.31
CA ARG A 100 13.46 2.87 18.35
C ARG A 100 12.66 2.64 19.62
N PHE A 101 11.59 1.86 19.59
CA PHE A 101 10.71 1.70 20.75
C PHE A 101 11.45 1.20 22.00
N PRO A 102 12.39 0.23 21.89
CA PRO A 102 13.09 -0.27 23.07
C PRO A 102 13.89 0.78 23.85
N SER A 103 14.42 1.83 23.19
CA SER A 103 15.22 2.86 23.88
C SER A 103 14.37 3.81 24.74
N PHE A 104 13.05 3.83 24.53
CA PHE A 104 12.12 4.62 25.35
C PHE A 104 11.56 3.83 26.54
N LEU A 105 11.83 2.52 26.59
CA LEU A 105 11.19 1.58 27.51
C LEU A 105 12.22 0.68 28.20
N GLU A 106 13.46 1.17 28.37
CA GLU A 106 14.57 0.39 28.95
C GLU A 106 14.24 -0.15 30.35
N ASP A 107 13.54 0.64 31.17
CA ASP A 107 13.12 0.29 32.52
C ASP A 107 11.81 -0.53 32.58
N HIS A 108 11.20 -0.83 31.43
CA HIS A 108 9.93 -1.56 31.40
C HIS A 108 10.13 -3.05 31.75
N LYS A 109 9.31 -3.58 32.67
CA LYS A 109 9.43 -4.96 33.19
C LYS A 109 9.42 -6.05 32.12
N LYS A 110 8.73 -5.81 31.00
CA LYS A 110 8.62 -6.73 29.85
C LYS A 110 9.43 -6.29 28.62
N ILE A 111 10.47 -5.48 28.78
CA ILE A 111 11.29 -4.97 27.66
C ILE A 111 11.90 -6.10 26.80
N GLY A 112 12.18 -7.28 27.40
CA GLY A 112 12.65 -8.45 26.67
C GLY A 112 11.66 -8.95 25.60
N ASP A 113 10.36 -8.89 25.89
CA ASP A 113 9.30 -9.26 24.95
C ASP A 113 9.26 -8.27 23.77
N LEU A 114 9.31 -6.96 24.07
CA LEU A 114 9.34 -5.92 23.04
C LEU A 114 10.56 -6.06 22.13
N ARG A 115 11.75 -6.28 22.68
CA ARG A 115 12.97 -6.49 21.89
C ARG A 115 12.84 -7.70 20.97
N SER A 116 12.31 -8.81 21.49
CA SER A 116 12.07 -10.02 20.70
C SER A 116 11.08 -9.78 19.55
N LEU A 117 10.02 -9.00 19.78
CA LEU A 117 9.05 -8.63 18.74
C LEU A 117 9.67 -7.72 17.67
N VAL A 118 10.49 -6.75 18.09
CA VAL A 118 11.22 -5.86 17.17
C VAL A 118 12.21 -6.66 16.31
N ASP A 119 13.00 -7.54 16.92
CA ASP A 119 13.96 -8.40 16.20
C ASP A 119 13.24 -9.33 15.23
N HIS A 120 12.09 -9.89 15.64
CA HIS A 120 11.26 -10.68 14.75
C HIS A 120 10.75 -9.87 13.55
N ALA A 121 10.24 -8.65 13.77
CA ALA A 121 9.78 -7.77 12.70
C ALA A 121 10.92 -7.41 11.72
N VAL A 122 12.10 -7.07 12.25
CA VAL A 122 13.32 -6.79 11.48
C VAL A 122 13.75 -7.99 10.62
N ASN A 123 13.69 -9.20 11.18
CA ASN A 123 14.04 -10.41 10.44
C ASN A 123 13.02 -10.72 9.34
N GLN A 124 11.73 -10.56 9.63
CA GLN A 124 10.68 -10.80 8.64
C GLN A 124 10.71 -9.79 7.48
N THR A 125 11.25 -8.58 7.68
CA THR A 125 11.40 -7.58 6.62
C THR A 125 12.75 -7.63 5.89
N ALA A 126 13.63 -8.57 6.19
CA ALA A 126 14.96 -8.65 5.56
C ALA A 126 14.90 -8.74 4.02
N PHE A 127 13.93 -9.51 3.49
CA PHE A 127 13.71 -9.63 2.05
C PHE A 127 13.36 -8.27 1.42
N ALA A 128 12.63 -7.41 2.15
CA ALA A 128 12.20 -6.11 1.65
C ALA A 128 13.39 -5.16 1.45
N ARG A 129 14.36 -5.21 2.36
CA ARG A 129 15.60 -4.42 2.25
C ARG A 129 16.44 -4.86 1.05
N SER A 130 16.51 -6.17 0.79
CA SER A 130 17.16 -6.72 -0.40
C SER A 130 16.54 -6.15 -1.68
N TRP A 131 15.20 -6.09 -1.74
CA TRP A 131 14.47 -5.47 -2.86
C TRP A 131 14.74 -3.98 -3.01
N ARG A 132 14.66 -3.22 -1.91
CA ARG A 132 14.99 -1.78 -1.92
C ARG A 132 16.37 -1.55 -2.51
N ASN A 133 17.37 -2.23 -1.96
CA ASN A 133 18.78 -1.98 -2.27
C ASN A 133 19.16 -2.42 -3.68
N LYS A 134 18.49 -3.43 -4.24
CA LYS A 134 18.92 -4.04 -5.50
C LYS A 134 18.04 -3.70 -6.71
N ARG A 135 16.80 -3.26 -6.49
CA ARG A 135 15.80 -3.15 -7.57
C ARG A 135 14.99 -1.86 -7.55
N VAL A 136 14.58 -1.39 -6.38
CA VAL A 136 13.65 -0.26 -6.27
C VAL A 136 14.40 1.07 -6.14
N ALA A 137 15.26 1.21 -5.15
CA ALA A 137 15.99 2.45 -4.89
C ALA A 137 17.31 2.54 -5.67
N HIS A 138 17.95 1.40 -5.91
CA HIS A 138 19.15 1.33 -6.75
C HIS A 138 18.95 0.34 -7.88
N SER A 139 19.39 0.76 -9.06
CA SER A 139 19.44 -0.08 -10.24
C SER A 139 20.74 -0.90 -10.21
N ASP A 140 20.78 -1.91 -9.34
CA ASP A 140 21.97 -2.75 -9.20
C ASP A 140 22.34 -3.40 -10.54
N TYR A 141 23.56 -3.12 -10.98
CA TYR A 141 24.05 -3.53 -12.30
C TYR A 141 24.14 -5.05 -12.41
N ASP A 142 24.57 -5.74 -11.36
CA ASP A 142 24.74 -7.20 -11.37
C ASP A 142 23.39 -7.92 -11.34
N VAL A 143 22.37 -7.35 -10.70
CA VAL A 143 20.99 -7.82 -10.82
C VAL A 143 20.46 -7.63 -12.26
N ARG A 144 20.74 -6.49 -12.90
CA ARG A 144 20.35 -6.28 -14.32
C ARG A 144 21.06 -7.24 -15.27
N GLN A 145 22.33 -7.53 -15.00
CA GLN A 145 23.14 -8.49 -15.75
C GLN A 145 22.86 -9.95 -15.35
N LYS A 146 21.86 -10.21 -14.49
CA LYS A 146 21.46 -11.55 -14.01
C LYS A 146 22.57 -12.32 -13.29
N LYS A 147 23.60 -11.63 -12.79
CA LYS A 147 24.71 -12.18 -12.00
C LYS A 147 24.36 -12.29 -10.51
N ALA A 148 23.44 -11.47 -10.03
CA ALA A 148 22.89 -11.52 -8.67
C ALA A 148 21.36 -11.66 -8.70
N ARG A 149 20.78 -12.18 -7.61
CA ARG A 149 19.32 -12.27 -7.43
C ARG A 149 18.87 -11.42 -6.25
N VAL A 150 17.68 -10.85 -6.39
CA VAL A 150 16.92 -10.31 -5.26
C VAL A 150 16.28 -11.47 -4.50
N ASP A 151 16.12 -11.31 -3.20
CA ASP A 151 15.46 -12.33 -2.40
C ASP A 151 14.02 -12.53 -2.88
N ARG A 152 13.46 -13.71 -2.66
CA ARG A 152 12.06 -13.94 -3.01
C ARG A 152 11.18 -13.04 -2.13
N ALA A 153 10.36 -12.22 -2.76
CA ALA A 153 9.24 -11.54 -2.11
C ALA A 153 7.94 -12.21 -2.56
N SER A 154 7.09 -12.54 -1.59
CA SER A 154 5.79 -13.18 -1.84
C SER A 154 4.70 -12.48 -1.04
N ARG A 155 3.45 -12.63 -1.47
CA ARG A 155 2.30 -12.09 -0.74
C ARG A 155 2.26 -12.56 0.72
N LYS A 156 2.61 -13.82 0.96
CA LYS A 156 2.69 -14.36 2.32
C LYS A 156 3.74 -13.63 3.15
N GLN A 157 4.96 -13.47 2.61
CA GLN A 157 6.03 -12.75 3.32
C GLN A 157 5.67 -11.29 3.60
N MET A 158 4.99 -10.61 2.66
CA MET A 158 4.50 -9.24 2.87
C MET A 158 3.47 -9.17 4.01
N SER A 159 2.51 -10.09 4.05
CA SER A 159 1.52 -10.16 5.13
C SER A 159 2.17 -10.52 6.48
N ASP A 160 3.01 -11.57 6.52
CA ASP A 160 3.70 -12.00 7.73
C ASP A 160 4.57 -10.86 8.31
N ALA A 161 5.29 -10.13 7.46
CA ALA A 161 6.11 -9.00 7.90
C ALA A 161 5.27 -7.82 8.43
N THR A 162 4.14 -7.52 7.77
CA THR A 162 3.21 -6.48 8.24
C THR A 162 2.61 -6.87 9.59
N ASP A 163 2.28 -8.14 9.79
CA ASP A 163 1.73 -8.64 11.05
C ASP A 163 2.77 -8.66 12.18
N ALA A 164 4.04 -8.93 11.86
CA ALA A 164 5.15 -8.83 12.80
C ALA A 164 5.34 -7.39 13.31
N ILE A 165 5.34 -6.38 12.41
CA ILE A 165 5.39 -4.96 12.81
C ILE A 165 4.16 -4.61 13.66
N SER A 166 2.98 -5.09 13.26
CA SER A 166 1.76 -4.87 14.01
C SER A 166 1.76 -5.52 15.40
N ALA A 167 2.52 -6.58 15.63
CA ALA A 167 2.67 -7.16 16.96
C ALA A 167 3.42 -6.19 17.90
N VAL A 168 4.43 -5.48 17.40
CA VAL A 168 5.15 -4.44 18.16
C VAL A 168 4.21 -3.31 18.57
N VAL A 169 3.43 -2.78 17.63
CA VAL A 169 2.47 -1.69 17.92
C VAL A 169 1.39 -2.13 18.92
N ARG A 170 0.84 -3.34 18.75
CA ARG A 170 -0.15 -3.90 19.68
C ARG A 170 0.42 -4.12 21.08
N TRP A 171 1.67 -4.54 21.19
CA TRP A 171 2.34 -4.71 22.47
C TRP A 171 2.43 -3.37 23.22
N VAL A 172 2.83 -2.28 22.56
CA VAL A 172 2.85 -0.94 23.20
C VAL A 172 1.43 -0.50 23.58
N GLY A 173 0.45 -0.77 22.72
CA GLY A 173 -0.96 -0.52 23.04
C GLY A 173 -1.39 -1.22 24.33
N LEU A 174 -1.07 -2.50 24.46
CA LEU A 174 -1.46 -3.28 25.64
C LEU A 174 -0.68 -2.88 26.89
N GLU A 175 0.64 -2.82 26.80
CA GLU A 175 1.52 -2.68 27.97
C GLU A 175 1.69 -1.23 28.44
N CYS A 176 1.64 -0.25 27.52
CA CYS A 176 1.89 1.15 27.83
C CYS A 176 0.62 2.01 27.82
N LEU A 177 -0.42 1.60 27.09
CA LEU A 177 -1.64 2.37 26.92
C LEU A 177 -2.90 1.70 27.51
N ASP A 178 -2.76 0.48 28.04
CA ASP A 178 -3.87 -0.34 28.55
C ASP A 178 -5.04 -0.44 27.55
N THR A 179 -4.71 -0.62 26.26
CA THR A 179 -5.70 -0.67 25.19
C THR A 179 -5.35 -1.71 24.13
N THR A 180 -6.39 -2.31 23.54
CA THR A 180 -6.22 -3.20 22.39
C THR A 180 -6.31 -2.38 21.11
N ILE A 181 -5.19 -2.22 20.41
CA ILE A 181 -5.14 -1.52 19.13
C ILE A 181 -5.55 -2.47 18.00
N VAL A 182 -6.67 -2.17 17.35
CA VAL A 182 -7.04 -2.81 16.08
C VAL A 182 -6.22 -2.17 14.98
N THR A 183 -5.35 -2.97 14.33
CA THR A 183 -4.47 -2.47 13.28
C THR A 183 -5.00 -2.73 11.87
N HIS A 184 -5.95 -3.67 11.71
CA HIS A 184 -6.55 -3.93 10.41
C HIS A 184 -7.54 -2.82 10.02
N PRO A 185 -7.49 -2.32 8.77
CA PRO A 185 -8.42 -1.31 8.31
C PRO A 185 -9.84 -1.88 8.30
N ILE A 186 -10.76 -1.17 8.95
CA ILE A 186 -12.19 -1.48 8.93
C ILE A 186 -12.76 -0.92 7.63
N SER A 187 -13.39 -1.75 6.80
CA SER A 187 -14.09 -1.29 5.59
C SER A 187 -15.49 -0.84 5.95
N GLU A 188 -15.92 0.31 5.44
CA GLU A 188 -17.33 0.72 5.49
C GLU A 188 -18.17 0.05 4.39
N PHE A 189 -17.58 -0.81 3.55
CA PHE A 189 -18.17 -1.50 2.38
C PHE A 189 -18.70 -0.58 1.27
N THR A 190 -18.92 0.70 1.56
CA THR A 190 -19.28 1.76 0.62
C THR A 190 -18.02 2.48 0.15
N GLY A 191 -17.70 2.39 -1.15
CA GLY A 191 -16.55 3.11 -1.73
C GLY A 191 -15.19 2.42 -1.59
N ASP A 192 -15.15 1.13 -1.27
CA ASP A 192 -13.91 0.37 -1.12
C ASP A 192 -13.35 -0.18 -2.45
N GLU A 193 -12.23 -0.91 -2.36
CA GLU A 193 -11.57 -1.52 -3.51
C GLU A 193 -12.46 -2.52 -4.28
N VAL A 194 -13.45 -3.14 -3.62
CA VAL A 194 -14.40 -4.03 -4.30
C VAL A 194 -15.43 -3.21 -5.06
N SER A 195 -15.90 -2.09 -4.51
CA SER A 195 -16.77 -1.16 -5.23
C SER A 195 -16.10 -0.63 -6.49
N PHE A 196 -14.81 -0.30 -6.45
CA PHE A 196 -14.04 0.07 -7.63
C PHE A 196 -14.04 -1.02 -8.72
N LEU A 197 -13.79 -2.29 -8.33
CA LEU A 197 -13.85 -3.42 -9.26
C LEU A 197 -15.25 -3.62 -9.88
N LYS A 198 -16.32 -3.38 -9.12
CA LYS A 198 -17.69 -3.44 -9.65
C LYS A 198 -17.92 -2.39 -10.72
N HIS A 199 -17.46 -1.15 -10.51
CA HIS A 199 -17.58 -0.09 -11.51
C HIS A 199 -16.80 -0.42 -12.79
N LEU A 200 -15.57 -0.93 -12.67
CA LEU A 200 -14.81 -1.39 -13.83
C LEU A 200 -15.52 -2.52 -14.58
N TYR A 201 -16.06 -3.49 -13.86
CA TYR A 201 -16.80 -4.61 -14.45
C TYR A 201 -18.00 -4.13 -15.28
N LEU A 202 -18.82 -3.24 -14.70
CA LEU A 202 -19.97 -2.66 -15.37
C LEU A 202 -19.55 -1.81 -16.57
N GLY A 203 -18.48 -1.01 -16.43
CA GLY A 203 -17.94 -0.17 -17.51
C GLY A 203 -17.46 -0.99 -18.71
N VAL A 204 -16.60 -1.99 -18.48
CA VAL A 204 -16.13 -2.91 -19.53
C VAL A 204 -17.28 -3.68 -20.17
N GLY A 205 -18.30 -4.06 -19.38
CA GLY A 205 -19.50 -4.68 -19.89
C GLY A 205 -20.28 -3.77 -20.85
N LYS A 206 -20.44 -2.49 -20.47
CA LYS A 206 -21.15 -1.51 -21.30
C LYS A 206 -20.38 -1.16 -22.57
N GLU A 207 -19.07 -0.99 -22.48
CA GLU A 207 -18.19 -0.80 -23.64
C GLU A 207 -18.39 -1.96 -24.64
N ARG A 208 -18.21 -3.22 -24.22
CA ARG A 208 -18.44 -4.39 -25.09
C ARG A 208 -19.80 -4.41 -25.76
N GLN A 209 -20.86 -3.96 -25.07
CA GLN A 209 -22.19 -3.84 -25.65
C GLN A 209 -22.22 -2.78 -26.75
N LEU A 210 -21.67 -1.58 -26.50
CA LEU A 210 -21.61 -0.49 -27.47
C LEU A 210 -20.79 -0.88 -28.70
N GLU A 211 -19.65 -1.54 -28.51
CA GLU A 211 -18.84 -2.11 -29.60
C GLU A 211 -19.62 -3.12 -30.46
N ALA A 212 -20.45 -3.97 -29.83
CA ALA A 212 -21.26 -4.95 -30.54
C ALA A 212 -22.36 -4.28 -31.37
N GLU A 213 -23.08 -3.33 -30.78
CA GLU A 213 -24.09 -2.50 -31.47
C GLU A 213 -23.47 -1.73 -32.65
N ARG A 214 -22.29 -1.12 -32.44
CA ARG A 214 -21.53 -0.42 -33.49
C ARG A 214 -21.20 -1.35 -34.66
N ARG A 215 -20.72 -2.57 -34.38
CA ARG A 215 -20.39 -3.55 -35.42
C ARG A 215 -21.63 -3.96 -36.22
N GLN A 216 -22.77 -4.16 -35.54
CA GLN A 216 -24.02 -4.50 -36.21
C GLN A 216 -24.50 -3.35 -37.13
N LEU A 217 -24.54 -2.11 -36.64
CA LEU A 217 -24.93 -0.95 -37.44
C LEU A 217 -24.01 -0.75 -38.65
N ALA A 218 -22.71 -0.97 -38.50
CA ALA A 218 -21.75 -0.91 -39.60
C ALA A 218 -22.00 -2.00 -40.67
N GLN A 219 -22.44 -3.20 -40.27
CA GLN A 219 -22.83 -4.27 -41.20
C GLN A 219 -24.14 -3.93 -41.95
N GLU A 220 -25.03 -3.18 -41.31
CA GLU A 220 -26.28 -2.68 -41.91
C GLU A 220 -26.06 -1.42 -42.79
N GLY A 221 -24.83 -0.93 -42.92
CA GLY A 221 -24.48 0.27 -43.69
C GLY A 221 -24.79 1.60 -42.99
N LYS A 222 -25.16 1.57 -41.71
CA LYS A 222 -25.52 2.75 -40.89
C LYS A 222 -24.29 3.33 -40.17
N TYR A 223 -23.33 3.82 -40.94
CA TYR A 223 -22.03 4.25 -40.39
C TYR A 223 -22.12 5.43 -39.41
N ALA A 224 -22.97 6.42 -39.67
CA ALA A 224 -23.14 7.58 -38.78
C ALA A 224 -23.68 7.16 -37.40
N GLU A 225 -24.75 6.34 -37.37
CA GLU A 225 -25.30 5.79 -36.12
C GLU A 225 -24.30 4.88 -35.39
N ALA A 226 -23.43 4.18 -36.14
CA ALA A 226 -22.39 3.35 -35.57
C ALA A 226 -21.31 4.17 -34.86
N GLU A 227 -20.94 5.33 -35.41
CA GLU A 227 -19.95 6.24 -34.82
C GLU A 227 -20.47 6.91 -33.54
N ASP A 228 -21.74 7.32 -33.52
CA ASP A 228 -22.39 7.91 -32.35
C ASP A 228 -22.37 7.00 -31.10
N LYS A 229 -22.29 5.68 -31.29
CA LYS A 229 -22.25 4.70 -30.18
C LYS A 229 -20.97 4.75 -29.35
N VAL A 230 -19.86 5.24 -29.93
CA VAL A 230 -18.53 5.21 -29.31
C VAL A 230 -17.86 6.58 -29.21
N SER A 231 -18.43 7.61 -29.84
CA SER A 231 -17.84 8.95 -29.88
C SER A 231 -18.41 9.92 -28.84
N ASN A 232 -19.50 9.58 -28.16
CA ASN A 232 -20.17 10.48 -27.21
C ASN A 232 -19.61 10.35 -25.78
N PHE A 233 -18.32 10.66 -25.61
CA PHE A 233 -17.70 10.81 -24.30
C PHE A 233 -17.42 12.29 -24.00
N PRO A 234 -17.54 12.73 -22.74
CA PRO A 234 -17.05 14.05 -22.33
C PRO A 234 -15.60 14.26 -22.75
N ASP A 235 -15.25 15.48 -23.15
CA ASP A 235 -13.92 15.80 -23.69
C ASP A 235 -12.76 15.42 -22.76
N TRP A 236 -12.97 15.38 -21.44
CA TRP A 236 -11.97 14.96 -20.45
C TRP A 236 -11.66 13.45 -20.46
N LEU A 237 -12.47 12.62 -21.13
CA LEU A 237 -12.23 11.19 -21.34
C LEU A 237 -11.53 10.88 -22.67
N THR A 238 -11.14 11.90 -23.43
CA THR A 238 -10.37 11.74 -24.67
C THR A 238 -8.88 11.87 -24.42
N TYR A 239 -8.06 11.23 -25.26
CA TYR A 239 -6.61 11.31 -25.15
C TYR A 239 -6.15 12.77 -25.25
N ARG A 240 -5.46 13.23 -24.22
CA ARG A 240 -4.75 14.52 -24.22
C ARG A 240 -3.26 14.28 -24.44
N PRO A 241 -2.61 14.96 -25.40
CA PRO A 241 -1.17 14.89 -25.55
C PRO A 241 -0.48 15.35 -24.26
N PRO A 242 0.55 14.63 -23.77
CA PRO A 242 1.18 14.92 -22.48
C PRO A 242 1.87 16.29 -22.41
N ASP A 243 2.21 16.88 -23.56
CA ASP A 243 2.91 18.17 -23.65
C ASP A 243 1.98 19.39 -23.59
N VAL A 244 0.66 19.16 -23.53
CA VAL A 244 -0.35 20.24 -23.42
C VAL A 244 -0.90 20.20 -21.99
N MET A 245 -0.20 20.86 -21.07
CA MET A 245 -0.70 21.15 -19.73
C MET A 245 -1.49 22.45 -19.79
N ASP A 246 -2.75 22.44 -19.36
CA ASP A 246 -3.54 23.66 -19.16
C ASP A 246 -2.81 24.50 -18.08
N MET A 247 -2.30 25.68 -18.46
CA MET A 247 -1.68 26.65 -17.53
C MET A 247 -2.73 27.34 -16.66
#